data_AF-A0A2V8UM81-F1
#
_entry.id   AF-A0A2V8UM81-F1
#
_cell.length_a   1.000
_cell.length_b   1.000
_cell.length_c   1.000
_cell.angle_alpha   90.00
_cell.angle_beta   90.00
_cell.angle_gamma   90.00
#
_symmetry.space_group_name_H-M   'P 1'
#
loop_
_entity.id
_entity.type
_entity.pdbx_description
1 polymer ?
#
loop_
_entity_poly.entity_id
_entity_poly.type
_entity_poly.pdbx_seq_one_letter_code
_entity_poly.pdbx_strand_id
1 'polypeptide(L)'
;MRRLMRAVMPAAGAILLAAGAAYCAETVRLHPYPQKFRTFYQVTNPRVPTEVKVAPGAPPQGEACCVARAGDGALWHGTRQGAVRIDNNASSLDRRQYFAGLRYLPDDEVLNLVADNARGIWVRTRTGVSHIELRAMTLGQKAEFFEKRIRERHDRYGLVASSRLETPGELASNQLEPSDNDGLWSAMYAAAECFRYAVTRSPQALASAK
;
A
#
# COMPACT_ATOMS: atom_id res chain seq x y z
N MET A 1 55.32 -0.34 -75.99
CA MET A 1 55.24 -1.67 -75.33
C MET A 1 54.30 -1.57 -74.13
N ARG A 2 53.31 -2.49 -74.06
CA ARG A 2 52.47 -2.93 -72.92
C ARG A 2 51.20 -2.12 -72.50
N ARG A 3 50.05 -2.76 -72.85
CA ARG A 3 48.76 -2.98 -72.13
C ARG A 3 47.89 -1.77 -71.74
N LEU A 4 46.67 -1.61 -72.29
CA LEU A 4 45.35 -2.25 -72.02
C LEU A 4 44.78 -2.09 -70.58
N MET A 5 43.54 -1.58 -70.56
CA MET A 5 42.38 -1.89 -69.68
C MET A 5 42.14 -1.14 -68.36
N ARG A 6 41.02 -0.39 -68.41
CA ARG A 6 39.81 -0.38 -67.55
C ARG A 6 39.89 -0.19 -66.02
N ALA A 7 39.01 0.72 -65.61
CA ALA A 7 38.54 1.14 -64.29
C ALA A 7 38.26 0.04 -63.26
N VAL A 8 38.47 0.38 -61.97
CA VAL A 8 37.82 -0.24 -60.80
C VAL A 8 37.66 0.84 -59.70
N MET A 9 36.42 1.07 -59.23
CA MET A 9 36.13 1.77 -57.96
C MET A 9 36.50 0.87 -56.77
N PRO A 10 36.91 1.42 -55.62
CA PRO A 10 36.64 0.81 -54.31
C PRO A 10 35.50 1.57 -53.63
N ALA A 11 34.37 0.93 -53.36
CA ALA A 11 34.08 0.05 -52.22
C ALA A 11 33.48 0.84 -51.05
N ALA A 12 32.19 0.58 -50.81
CA ALA A 12 31.41 1.07 -49.69
C ALA A 12 32.03 0.62 -48.35
N GLY A 13 32.37 1.59 -47.49
CA GLY A 13 32.70 1.35 -46.10
C GLY A 13 31.44 1.44 -45.24
N ALA A 14 30.99 0.31 -44.72
CA ALA A 14 29.94 0.23 -43.72
C ALA A 14 30.40 0.92 -42.43
N ILE A 15 29.66 1.93 -41.97
CA ILE A 15 29.74 2.40 -40.58
C ILE A 15 28.62 1.72 -39.82
N LEU A 16 28.97 0.60 -39.18
CA LEU A 16 28.20 0.02 -38.09
C LEU A 16 28.29 1.00 -36.90
N LEU A 17 27.24 1.77 -36.65
CA LEU A 17 27.08 2.46 -35.36
C LEU A 17 26.41 1.50 -34.38
N ALA A 18 27.23 0.61 -33.83
CA ALA A 18 26.92 -0.08 -32.59
C ALA A 18 27.10 0.92 -31.43
N ALA A 19 25.99 1.52 -31.01
CA ALA A 19 25.90 2.22 -29.74
C ALA A 19 24.60 1.82 -29.03
N GLY A 20 24.47 0.51 -28.78
CA GLY A 20 23.61 0.04 -27.70
C GLY A 20 24.28 0.43 -26.39
N ALA A 21 24.07 1.66 -25.94
CA ALA A 21 24.36 2.03 -24.57
C ALA A 21 23.47 1.14 -23.70
N ALA A 22 24.05 0.06 -23.17
CA ALA A 22 23.44 -0.72 -22.12
C ALA A 22 23.28 0.24 -20.94
N TYR A 23 22.09 0.80 -20.81
CA TYR A 23 21.65 1.43 -19.59
C TYR A 23 21.58 0.29 -18.57
N CYS A 24 22.70 0.01 -17.90
CA CYS A 24 22.69 -0.81 -16.70
C CYS A 24 21.93 0.01 -15.65
N ALA A 25 20.60 -0.11 -15.68
CA ALA A 25 19.75 0.41 -14.64
C ALA A 25 20.25 -0.19 -13.33
N GLU A 26 20.72 0.67 -12.44
CA GLU A 26 21.13 0.24 -11.10
C GLU A 26 19.93 -0.45 -10.45
N THR A 27 20.14 -1.68 -10.01
CA THR A 27 19.04 -2.47 -9.45
C THR A 27 18.64 -1.87 -8.11
N VAL A 28 17.45 -1.26 -8.06
CA VAL A 28 16.90 -0.74 -6.82
C VAL A 28 16.57 -1.90 -5.89
N ARG A 29 17.31 -2.02 -4.78
CA ARG A 29 16.98 -2.97 -3.71
C ARG A 29 15.84 -2.41 -2.88
N LEU A 30 14.69 -3.07 -2.95
CA LEU A 30 13.53 -2.72 -2.15
C LEU A 30 13.63 -3.36 -0.76
N HIS A 31 13.30 -2.58 0.25
CA HIS A 31 13.21 -3.04 1.63
C HIS A 31 11.74 -3.18 2.05
N PRO A 32 11.43 -4.01 3.06
CA PRO A 32 10.09 -4.03 3.63
C PRO A 32 9.64 -2.64 4.04
N TYR A 33 8.43 -2.26 3.64
CA TYR A 33 7.87 -0.94 3.91
C TYR A 33 6.62 -1.05 4.79
N PRO A 34 6.43 -0.15 5.78
CA PRO A 34 5.26 -0.19 6.65
C PRO A 34 3.93 -0.05 5.88
N GLN A 35 3.02 -1.01 6.06
CA GLN A 35 1.65 -0.97 5.56
C GLN A 35 0.68 -0.74 6.73
N LYS A 36 -0.34 0.08 6.49
CA LYS A 36 -1.33 0.48 7.50
C LYS A 36 -2.41 -0.59 7.63
N PHE A 37 -2.58 -1.12 8.83
CA PHE A 37 -3.70 -1.96 9.23
C PHE A 37 -4.48 -1.26 10.33
N ARG A 38 -5.78 -1.51 10.37
CA ARG A 38 -6.66 -0.86 11.34
C ARG A 38 -7.72 -1.82 11.82
N THR A 39 -7.89 -1.89 13.14
CA THR A 39 -9.01 -2.58 13.78
C THR A 39 -9.78 -1.62 14.68
N PHE A 40 -11.11 -1.68 14.62
CA PHE A 40 -11.99 -0.94 15.51
C PHE A 40 -12.37 -1.78 16.72
N TYR A 41 -12.48 -1.11 17.86
CA TYR A 41 -12.89 -1.71 19.13
C TYR A 41 -13.92 -0.81 19.82
N GLN A 42 -14.85 -1.46 20.51
CA GLN A 42 -15.60 -0.82 21.58
C GLN A 42 -14.65 -0.49 22.74
N VAL A 43 -14.90 0.62 23.42
CA VAL A 43 -14.04 1.10 24.53
C VAL A 43 -13.93 0.06 25.65
N THR A 44 -15.01 -0.68 25.89
CA THR A 44 -15.10 -1.72 26.92
C THR A 44 -14.36 -3.01 26.56
N ASN A 45 -13.86 -3.14 25.32
CA ASN A 45 -13.22 -4.38 24.88
C ASN A 45 -11.96 -4.68 25.72
N PRO A 46 -11.77 -5.93 26.18
CA PRO A 46 -10.63 -6.31 27.02
C PRO A 46 -9.28 -6.23 26.30
N ARG A 47 -9.25 -6.24 24.96
CA ARG A 47 -8.02 -6.07 24.17
C ARG A 47 -7.53 -4.63 24.12
N VAL A 48 -8.39 -3.67 24.45
CA VAL A 48 -8.03 -2.25 24.47
C VAL A 48 -7.24 -1.97 25.76
N PRO A 49 -6.01 -1.41 25.68
CA PRO A 49 -5.22 -1.05 26.86
C PRO A 49 -5.96 -0.08 27.79
N THR A 50 -5.74 -0.17 29.10
CA THR A 50 -6.45 0.69 30.07
C THR A 50 -6.05 2.15 29.92
N GLU A 51 -4.80 2.42 29.54
CA GLU A 51 -4.20 3.74 29.37
C GLU A 51 -4.93 4.55 28.31
N VAL A 52 -5.32 3.93 27.19
CA VAL A 52 -6.00 4.63 26.10
C VAL A 52 -7.48 4.92 26.43
N LYS A 53 -8.08 4.18 27.36
CA LYS A 53 -9.48 4.40 27.78
C LYS A 53 -9.65 5.68 28.59
N VAL A 54 -8.61 6.09 29.31
CA VAL A 54 -8.61 7.31 30.13
C VAL A 54 -8.14 8.47 29.26
N ALA A 55 -8.99 9.47 29.03
CA ALA A 55 -8.58 10.67 28.32
C ALA A 55 -7.62 11.48 29.20
N PRO A 56 -6.41 11.85 28.73
CA PRO A 56 -5.59 12.83 29.42
C PRO A 56 -6.36 14.13 29.51
N GLY A 57 -6.15 14.89 30.60
CA GLY A 57 -6.67 16.25 30.69
C GLY A 57 -6.26 17.05 29.45
N ALA A 58 -7.18 17.83 28.89
CA ALA A 58 -6.91 18.61 27.69
C ALA A 58 -5.72 19.56 27.93
N PRO A 59 -4.81 19.73 26.95
CA PRO A 59 -3.71 20.67 27.09
C PRO A 59 -4.26 22.09 27.26
N PRO A 60 -3.54 22.95 28.00
CA PRO A 60 -4.03 24.29 28.36
C PRO A 60 -4.28 25.21 27.15
N GLN A 61 -3.59 25.00 26.02
CA GLN A 61 -3.75 25.76 24.78
C GLN A 61 -3.45 24.87 23.55
N GLY A 62 -4.13 25.14 22.42
CA GLY A 62 -3.90 24.47 21.13
C GLY A 62 -5.06 23.61 20.61
N GLU A 63 -5.00 23.22 19.34
CA GLU A 63 -5.99 22.36 18.68
C GLU A 63 -5.74 20.86 18.89
N ALA A 64 -4.49 20.50 19.22
CA ALA A 64 -4.13 19.13 19.52
C ALA A 64 -4.61 18.76 20.93
N CYS A 65 -5.40 17.69 21.04
CA CYS A 65 -5.95 17.22 22.31
C CYS A 65 -4.99 16.27 23.04
N CYS A 66 -4.12 15.57 22.31
CA CYS A 66 -3.15 14.63 22.88
C CYS A 66 -1.98 14.39 21.92
N VAL A 67 -0.86 13.93 22.46
CA VAL A 67 0.35 13.60 21.70
C VAL A 67 0.92 12.28 22.21
N ALA A 68 1.40 11.44 21.30
CA ALA A 68 2.12 10.21 21.64
C ALA A 68 3.32 10.01 20.72
N ARG A 69 4.38 9.38 21.23
CA ARG A 69 5.52 8.94 20.42
C ARG A 69 5.40 7.44 20.21
N ALA A 70 5.31 7.01 18.95
CA ALA A 70 5.32 5.59 18.60
C ALA A 70 6.72 4.98 18.76
N GLY A 71 6.82 3.65 18.81
CA GLY A 71 8.10 2.96 19.02
C GLY A 71 9.12 3.10 17.88
N ASP A 72 8.70 3.53 16.69
CA ASP A 72 9.60 3.94 15.60
C ASP A 72 10.09 5.40 15.70
N GLY A 73 9.68 6.11 16.74
CA GLY A 73 10.04 7.49 16.99
C GLY A 73 9.18 8.52 16.26
N ALA A 74 8.15 8.10 15.51
CA ALA A 74 7.19 9.03 14.93
C ALA A 74 6.32 9.68 16.02
N LEU A 75 5.99 10.96 15.81
CA LEU A 75 5.08 11.70 16.67
C LEU A 75 3.65 11.61 16.13
N TRP A 76 2.72 11.31 17.00
CA TRP A 76 1.29 11.31 16.71
C TRP A 76 0.63 12.45 17.46
N HIS A 77 -0.17 13.23 16.74
CA HIS A 77 -0.98 14.31 17.27
C HIS A 77 -2.45 13.97 17.07
N GLY A 78 -3.22 13.93 18.15
CA GLY A 78 -4.67 13.78 18.11
C GLY A 78 -5.32 15.15 18.14
N THR A 79 -6.34 15.36 17.32
CA THR A 79 -7.11 16.61 17.22
C THR A 79 -8.59 16.31 17.28
N ARG A 80 -9.43 17.36 17.29
CA ARG A 80 -10.89 17.19 17.13
C ARG A 80 -11.30 16.75 15.72
N GLN A 81 -10.37 16.75 14.77
CA GLN A 81 -10.58 16.42 13.36
C GLN A 81 -9.54 15.38 12.95
N GLY A 82 -9.47 14.27 13.64
CA GLY A 82 -8.58 13.15 13.34
C GLY A 82 -7.20 13.26 13.94
N ALA A 83 -6.27 12.45 13.43
CA ALA A 83 -4.91 12.33 13.91
C ALA A 83 -3.88 12.55 12.80
N VAL A 84 -2.72 13.11 13.16
CA VAL A 84 -1.58 13.30 12.27
C VAL A 84 -0.38 12.54 12.83
N ARG A 85 0.22 11.68 12.01
CA ARG A 85 1.53 11.08 12.25
C ARG A 85 2.60 11.88 11.53
N ILE A 86 3.68 12.23 12.24
CA ILE A 86 4.86 12.90 11.73
C ILE A 86 6.08 12.01 11.96
N ASP A 87 6.74 11.62 10.88
CA ASP A 87 7.93 10.76 10.91
C ASP A 87 9.05 11.42 10.12
N ASN A 88 9.99 12.01 10.85
CA ASN A 88 11.11 12.74 10.26
C ASN A 88 12.14 11.83 9.58
N ASN A 89 12.08 10.51 9.80
CA ASN A 89 12.94 9.53 9.16
C ASN A 89 12.33 8.99 7.86
N ALA A 90 11.04 9.23 7.61
CA ALA A 90 10.37 8.83 6.39
C ALA A 90 10.71 9.76 5.20
N SER A 91 10.45 9.28 3.99
CA SER A 91 10.53 10.09 2.77
C SER A 91 9.61 11.32 2.87
N SER A 92 9.87 12.35 2.07
CA SER A 92 9.03 13.57 2.05
C SER A 92 7.55 13.27 1.82
N LEU A 93 7.23 12.23 1.03
CA LEU A 93 5.86 11.81 0.71
C LEU A 93 5.15 11.14 1.89
N ASP A 94 5.89 10.54 2.82
CA ASP A 94 5.33 9.81 3.98
C ASP A 94 5.64 10.46 5.33
N ARG A 95 6.37 11.59 5.33
CA ARG A 95 6.72 12.35 6.54
C ARG A 95 5.50 12.77 7.33
N ARG A 96 4.41 13.15 6.66
CA ARG A 96 3.16 13.56 7.31
C ARG A 96 2.01 12.72 6.78
N GLN A 97 1.30 12.06 7.67
CA GLN A 97 0.18 11.20 7.33
C GLN A 97 -1.03 11.57 8.18
N TYR A 98 -2.17 11.77 7.54
CA TYR A 98 -3.43 12.14 8.19
C TYR A 98 -4.39 10.95 8.26
N PHE A 99 -5.07 10.82 9.39
CA PHE A 99 -5.95 9.70 9.71
C PHE A 99 -7.30 10.26 10.21
N ALA A 100 -8.35 10.03 9.42
CA ALA A 100 -9.71 10.47 9.72
C ALA A 100 -10.73 9.55 9.01
N GLY A 101 -11.98 9.70 9.41
CA GLY A 101 -13.15 8.98 8.90
C GLY A 101 -13.06 7.48 9.11
N LEU A 102 -14.11 6.77 8.68
CA LEU A 102 -14.22 5.32 8.85
C LEU A 102 -13.12 4.51 8.14
N ARG A 103 -12.26 5.14 7.34
CA ARG A 103 -11.02 4.53 6.85
C ARG A 103 -10.02 4.23 7.96
N TYR A 104 -9.94 5.08 8.99
CA TYR A 104 -8.97 4.92 10.08
C TYR A 104 -9.58 5.04 11.48
N LEU A 105 -10.57 5.91 11.69
CA LEU A 105 -11.11 6.24 13.00
C LEU A 105 -12.64 6.01 13.05
N PRO A 106 -13.22 5.53 14.17
CA PRO A 106 -14.67 5.36 14.27
C PRO A 106 -15.40 6.70 14.48
N ASP A 107 -14.66 7.77 14.80
CA ASP A 107 -15.10 9.16 14.88
C ASP A 107 -13.85 10.06 14.81
N ASP A 108 -13.97 11.30 14.35
CA ASP A 108 -12.82 12.17 14.14
C ASP A 108 -12.36 12.88 15.42
N GLU A 109 -13.18 12.95 16.47
CA GLU A 109 -12.77 13.62 17.71
C GLU A 109 -11.84 12.72 18.53
N VAL A 110 -10.53 12.95 18.44
CA VAL A 110 -9.51 12.17 19.15
C VAL A 110 -9.33 12.70 20.58
N LEU A 111 -9.56 11.81 21.54
CA LEU A 111 -9.49 12.09 22.97
C LEU A 111 -8.18 11.59 23.61
N ASN A 112 -7.61 10.49 23.10
CA ASN A 112 -6.34 9.97 23.62
C ASN A 112 -5.56 9.18 22.56
N LEU A 113 -4.24 9.14 22.72
CA LEU A 113 -3.30 8.37 21.92
C LEU A 113 -2.33 7.61 22.83
N VAL A 114 -2.14 6.32 22.56
CA VAL A 114 -1.15 5.48 23.27
C VAL A 114 -0.41 4.63 22.25
N ALA A 115 0.92 4.61 22.28
CA ALA A 115 1.71 3.75 21.39
C ALA A 115 1.32 2.27 21.58
N ASP A 116 1.20 1.52 20.48
CA ASP A 116 1.43 0.09 20.60
C ASP A 116 2.93 -0.11 20.74
N ASN A 117 3.40 -1.11 21.50
CA ASN A 117 4.83 -1.31 21.77
C ASN A 117 5.67 -1.66 20.51
N ALA A 118 5.15 -1.43 19.30
CA ALA A 118 5.79 -1.53 18.01
C ALA A 118 5.73 -0.18 17.28
N ARG A 119 5.16 -0.12 16.06
CA ARG A 119 5.11 1.07 15.20
C ARG A 119 3.73 1.72 15.13
N GLY A 120 2.74 1.11 15.76
CA GLY A 120 1.35 1.53 15.69
C GLY A 120 0.93 2.39 16.88
N ILE A 121 -0.36 2.66 16.92
CA ILE A 121 -1.00 3.56 17.86
C ILE A 121 -2.41 3.08 18.19
N TRP A 122 -2.77 3.18 19.45
CA TRP A 122 -4.15 3.14 19.92
C TRP A 122 -4.70 4.56 19.94
N VAL A 123 -5.87 4.75 19.33
CA VAL A 123 -6.54 6.04 19.21
C VAL A 123 -7.91 5.93 19.86
N ARG A 124 -8.11 6.59 21.00
CA ARG A 124 -9.43 6.78 21.59
C ARG A 124 -10.08 7.98 20.91
N THR A 125 -11.24 7.74 20.32
CA THR A 125 -12.09 8.81 19.78
C THR A 125 -13.27 9.04 20.73
N ARG A 126 -14.27 9.85 20.37
CA ARG A 126 -15.51 9.96 21.16
C ARG A 126 -16.31 8.65 21.19
N THR A 127 -16.46 7.99 20.03
CA THR A 127 -17.38 6.86 19.84
C THR A 127 -16.73 5.48 20.00
N GLY A 128 -15.41 5.37 19.89
CA GLY A 128 -14.74 4.08 19.97
C GLY A 128 -13.23 4.17 20.10
N VAL A 129 -12.55 3.08 19.75
CA VAL A 129 -11.09 3.00 19.73
C VAL A 129 -10.63 2.39 18.40
N SER A 130 -9.61 3.00 17.78
CA SER A 130 -8.86 2.37 16.70
C SER A 130 -7.53 1.85 17.21
N HIS A 131 -7.15 0.64 16.82
CA HIS A 131 -5.75 0.22 16.80
C HIS A 131 -5.26 0.33 15.37
N ILE A 132 -4.28 1.21 15.12
CA ILE A 132 -3.66 1.40 13.82
C ILE A 132 -2.25 0.84 13.90
N GLU A 133 -1.99 -0.21 13.13
CA GLU A 133 -0.70 -0.88 13.08
C GLU A 133 0.05 -0.52 11.79
N LEU A 134 1.37 -0.39 11.90
CA LEU A 134 2.28 -0.19 10.78
C LEU A 134 3.17 -1.44 10.60
N ARG A 135 2.64 -2.43 9.88
CA ARG A 135 3.31 -3.73 9.69
C ARG A 135 4.25 -3.67 8.50
N ALA A 136 5.53 -3.97 8.68
CA ALA A 136 6.48 -4.00 7.59
C ALA A 136 6.18 -5.17 6.64
N MET A 137 6.10 -4.89 5.33
CA MET A 137 5.86 -5.91 4.31
C MET A 137 6.78 -5.72 3.11
N THR A 138 7.32 -6.80 2.56
CA THR A 138 7.91 -6.79 1.21
C THR A 138 6.81 -6.58 0.15
N LEU A 139 7.18 -6.20 -1.06
CA LEU A 139 6.21 -6.14 -2.17
C LEU A 139 5.57 -7.51 -2.44
N GLY A 140 6.31 -8.61 -2.29
CA GLY A 140 5.76 -9.97 -2.42
C GLY A 140 4.70 -10.28 -1.38
N GLN A 141 4.97 -10.02 -0.09
CA GLN A 141 3.99 -10.21 0.98
C GLN A 141 2.75 -9.32 0.79
N LYS A 142 2.95 -8.09 0.31
CA LYS A 142 1.84 -7.18 0.00
C LYS A 142 1.01 -7.71 -1.17
N ALA A 143 1.65 -8.22 -2.22
CA ALA A 143 0.96 -8.83 -3.35
C ALA A 143 0.12 -10.04 -2.88
N GLU A 144 0.70 -10.97 -2.14
CA GLU A 144 -0.02 -12.14 -1.57
C GLU A 144 -1.27 -11.75 -0.77
N PHE A 145 -1.19 -10.65 0.00
CA PHE A 145 -2.34 -10.13 0.74
C PHE A 145 -3.47 -9.65 -0.17
N PHE A 146 -3.16 -8.95 -1.26
CA PHE A 146 -4.15 -8.52 -2.24
C PHE A 146 -4.67 -9.68 -3.09
N GLU A 147 -3.82 -10.62 -3.49
CA GLU A 147 -4.19 -11.84 -4.19
C GLU A 147 -5.23 -12.64 -3.41
N LYS A 148 -4.99 -12.85 -2.11
CA LYS A 148 -5.96 -13.49 -1.23
C LYS A 148 -7.30 -12.74 -1.21
N ARG A 149 -7.26 -11.41 -1.10
CA ARG A 149 -8.47 -10.57 -1.11
C ARG A 149 -9.24 -10.67 -2.42
N ILE A 150 -8.56 -10.69 -3.56
CA ILE A 150 -9.18 -10.80 -4.88
C ILE A 150 -9.91 -12.14 -4.97
N ARG A 151 -9.26 -13.25 -4.63
CA ARG A 151 -9.88 -14.59 -4.67
C ARG A 151 -11.06 -14.74 -3.72
N GLU A 152 -10.97 -14.18 -2.51
CA GLU A 152 -12.03 -14.31 -1.51
C GLU A 152 -13.27 -13.47 -1.81
N ARG A 153 -13.13 -12.33 -2.51
CA ARG A 153 -14.19 -11.32 -2.56
C ARG A 153 -14.49 -10.73 -3.93
N HIS A 154 -13.61 -10.92 -4.90
CA HIS A 154 -13.72 -10.34 -6.24
C HIS A 154 -13.72 -11.37 -7.36
N ASP A 155 -13.51 -12.66 -7.08
CA ASP A 155 -13.62 -13.71 -8.08
C ASP A 155 -15.09 -14.03 -8.37
N ARG A 156 -15.52 -13.71 -9.59
CA ARG A 156 -16.83 -14.08 -10.13
C ARG A 156 -16.60 -14.93 -11.39
N TYR A 157 -16.72 -16.25 -11.23
CA TYR A 157 -16.55 -17.23 -12.31
C TYR A 157 -15.16 -17.20 -12.97
N GLY A 158 -14.11 -16.91 -12.19
CA GLY A 158 -12.74 -16.77 -12.67
C GLY A 158 -12.39 -15.39 -13.23
N LEU A 159 -13.33 -14.44 -13.19
CA LEU A 159 -13.13 -13.04 -13.59
C LEU A 159 -13.08 -12.14 -12.36
N VAL A 160 -12.30 -11.07 -12.43
CA VAL A 160 -12.25 -10.08 -11.35
C VAL A 160 -13.42 -9.11 -11.52
N ALA A 161 -14.31 -9.10 -10.53
CA ALA A 161 -15.51 -8.29 -10.49
C ALA A 161 -15.49 -7.29 -9.33
N SER A 162 -16.31 -6.25 -9.48
CA SER A 162 -16.64 -5.34 -8.40
C SER A 162 -17.34 -6.12 -7.26
N SER A 163 -17.12 -5.69 -6.03
CA SER A 163 -17.83 -6.22 -4.88
C SER A 163 -18.20 -5.11 -3.92
N ARG A 164 -19.28 -5.31 -3.18
CA ARG A 164 -19.71 -4.43 -2.09
C ARG A 164 -19.93 -5.22 -0.81
N LEU A 165 -19.76 -4.55 0.32
CA LEU A 165 -20.19 -5.07 1.62
C LEU A 165 -21.58 -4.51 1.91
N GLU A 166 -22.56 -5.36 2.21
CA GLU A 166 -23.87 -4.88 2.66
C GLU A 166 -23.77 -4.16 4.01
N THR A 167 -22.94 -4.68 4.90
CA THR A 167 -22.63 -4.05 6.18
C THR A 167 -21.18 -3.54 6.17
N PRO A 168 -20.94 -2.22 6.26
CA PRO A 168 -19.60 -1.66 6.24
C PRO A 168 -18.68 -2.27 7.31
N GLY A 169 -17.53 -2.81 6.88
CA GLY A 169 -16.54 -3.41 7.77
C GLY A 169 -16.74 -4.91 8.03
N GLU A 170 -17.91 -5.47 7.74
CA GLU A 170 -18.19 -6.90 7.88
C GLU A 170 -17.84 -7.65 6.59
N LEU A 171 -16.65 -8.25 6.54
CA LEU A 171 -16.16 -8.90 5.31
C LEU A 171 -17.04 -10.08 4.86
N ALA A 172 -17.79 -10.69 5.76
CA ALA A 172 -18.71 -11.78 5.47
C ALA A 172 -19.95 -11.33 4.68
N SER A 173 -20.32 -10.04 4.75
CA SER A 173 -21.45 -9.49 3.98
C SER A 173 -21.07 -9.10 2.55
N ASN A 174 -19.99 -9.68 2.00
CA ASN A 174 -19.52 -9.39 0.66
C ASN A 174 -20.48 -9.94 -0.39
N GLN A 175 -20.85 -9.09 -1.35
CA GLN A 175 -21.63 -9.46 -2.52
C GLN A 175 -20.88 -9.05 -3.78
N LEU A 176 -20.76 -9.99 -4.72
CA LEU A 176 -20.22 -9.74 -6.05
C LEU A 176 -21.29 -9.04 -6.91
N GLU A 177 -20.87 -8.04 -7.67
CA GLU A 177 -21.79 -7.26 -8.51
C GLU A 177 -21.41 -7.35 -9.99
N PRO A 178 -22.39 -7.41 -10.90
CA PRO A 178 -22.13 -7.09 -12.29
C PRO A 178 -21.80 -5.60 -12.42
N SER A 179 -20.80 -5.30 -13.23
CA SER A 179 -20.49 -3.94 -13.66
C SER A 179 -20.16 -3.94 -15.15
N ASP A 180 -20.44 -2.83 -15.82
CA ASP A 180 -20.07 -2.53 -17.21
C ASP A 180 -18.62 -2.07 -17.33
N ASN A 181 -17.71 -2.57 -16.50
CA ASN A 181 -16.30 -2.18 -16.52
C ASN A 181 -15.54 -2.72 -17.75
N ASP A 182 -16.24 -3.29 -18.74
CA ASP A 182 -15.71 -3.89 -19.96
C ASP A 182 -14.53 -4.85 -19.73
N GLY A 183 -14.52 -5.55 -18.59
CA GLY A 183 -13.44 -6.48 -18.22
C GLY A 183 -12.15 -5.81 -17.75
N LEU A 184 -12.13 -4.50 -17.52
CA LEU A 184 -10.96 -3.73 -17.07
C LEU A 184 -10.27 -4.36 -15.86
N TRP A 185 -11.04 -4.76 -14.83
CA TRP A 185 -10.46 -5.35 -13.61
C TRP A 185 -9.76 -6.67 -13.90
N SER A 186 -10.38 -7.54 -14.71
CA SER A 186 -9.79 -8.82 -15.13
C SER A 186 -8.53 -8.60 -15.96
N ALA A 187 -8.56 -7.66 -16.92
CA ALA A 187 -7.41 -7.35 -17.76
C ALA A 187 -6.23 -6.79 -16.94
N MET A 188 -6.50 -5.91 -15.97
CA MET A 188 -5.47 -5.39 -15.05
C MET A 188 -4.86 -6.50 -14.19
N TYR A 189 -5.70 -7.42 -13.69
CA TYR A 189 -5.23 -8.56 -12.90
C TYR A 189 -4.39 -9.53 -13.74
N ALA A 190 -4.84 -9.91 -14.94
CA ALA A 190 -4.08 -10.77 -15.83
C ALA A 190 -2.73 -10.15 -16.22
N ALA A 191 -2.69 -8.84 -16.47
CA ALA A 191 -1.44 -8.11 -16.71
C ALA A 191 -0.52 -8.14 -15.49
N ALA A 192 -1.05 -7.94 -14.28
CA ALA A 192 -0.28 -8.04 -13.04
C ALA A 192 0.33 -9.45 -12.86
N GLU A 193 -0.44 -10.50 -13.15
CA GLU A 193 0.02 -11.88 -13.08
C GLU A 193 1.08 -12.22 -14.14
N CYS A 194 0.99 -11.64 -15.35
CA CYS A 194 2.06 -11.68 -16.35
C CYS A 194 3.37 -11.09 -15.83
N PHE A 195 3.33 -9.91 -15.20
CA PHE A 195 4.51 -9.29 -14.60
C PHE A 195 5.06 -10.11 -13.43
N ARG A 196 4.17 -10.65 -12.59
CA ARG A 196 4.56 -11.56 -11.49
C ARG A 196 5.24 -12.80 -12.05
N TYR A 197 4.73 -13.40 -13.12
CA TYR A 197 5.36 -14.55 -13.76
C TYR A 197 6.73 -14.21 -14.36
N ALA A 198 6.86 -13.07 -15.03
CA ALA A 198 8.13 -12.66 -15.64
C ALA A 198 9.27 -12.59 -14.62
N VAL A 199 8.99 -12.12 -13.40
CA VAL A 199 9.97 -12.00 -12.31
C VAL A 199 10.14 -13.30 -11.52
N THR A 200 9.04 -13.96 -11.15
CA THR A 200 9.06 -15.09 -10.19
C THR A 200 9.10 -16.47 -10.84
N ARG A 201 8.71 -16.56 -12.13
CA ARG A 201 8.47 -17.81 -12.86
C ARG A 201 7.48 -18.76 -12.18
N SER A 202 6.60 -18.22 -11.32
CA SER A 202 5.59 -18.99 -10.60
C SER A 202 4.55 -19.64 -11.53
N PRO A 203 4.37 -20.98 -11.53
CA PRO A 203 3.34 -21.64 -12.34
C PRO A 203 1.93 -21.16 -12.03
N GLN A 204 1.66 -20.80 -10.78
CA GLN A 204 0.40 -20.20 -10.36
C GLN A 204 0.15 -18.85 -11.04
N ALA A 205 1.20 -18.02 -11.21
CA ALA A 205 1.08 -16.74 -11.90
C ALA A 205 0.67 -16.92 -13.35
N LEU A 206 1.32 -17.86 -14.03
CA LEU A 206 0.98 -18.20 -15.41
C LEU A 206 -0.45 -18.73 -15.53
N ALA A 207 -0.90 -19.55 -14.58
CA ALA A 207 -2.26 -20.07 -14.59
C ALA A 207 -3.32 -18.99 -14.39
N SER A 208 -3.01 -17.96 -13.59
CA SER A 208 -3.88 -16.82 -13.29
C SER A 208 -3.82 -15.68 -14.33
N ALA A 209 -2.84 -15.69 -15.22
CA ALA A 209 -2.70 -14.73 -16.32
C ALA A 209 -3.54 -15.12 -17.55
N LYS A 210 -4.87 -15.22 -17.39
CA LYS A 210 -5.82 -15.60 -18.44
C LYS A 210 -6.97 -14.62 -18.54
#